data_AF-A0A974HQA6-F1
#
_entry.id   AF-A0A974HQA6-F1
#
_cell.length_a   1.000
_cell.length_b   1.000
_cell.length_c   1.000
_cell.angle_alpha   90.00
_cell.angle_beta   90.00
_cell.angle_gamma   90.00
#
_symmetry.space_group_name_H-M   'P 1'
#
loop_
_entity.id
_entity.type
_entity.pdbx_description
1 polymer ?
#
loop_
_entity_poly.entity_id
_entity_poly.type
_entity_poly.pdbx_seq_one_letter_code
_entity_poly.pdbx_strand_id
1 'polypeptide(L)'
;KPKYEIRWQIIQPAEGNNYICIDPTQLPYNDNWEFPRANLQFGKTLGAGAFGKVMEATAIGLGNVDSAVRVAVKMLKSSAHTDEVEALMSELKILSHLGNHKNIVNLLGACTHGGPILVITEYCRYGDLLNFLRKKAEIMNEIFSASLEEQSSTSSDYKNMATEQTYMK
;
A
#
# COMPACT_ATOMS: atom_id res chain seq x y z
N LYS A 1 -25.25 2.20 9.21
CA LYS A 1 -23.81 1.90 9.44
C LYS A 1 -23.07 2.24 8.14
N PRO A 2 -21.85 2.81 8.18
CA PRO A 2 -21.07 3.06 6.97
C PRO A 2 -20.82 1.74 6.23
N LYS A 3 -20.86 1.78 4.89
CA LYS A 3 -20.69 0.61 4.02
C LYS A 3 -19.36 0.65 3.30
N TYR A 4 -18.89 -0.50 2.86
CA TYR A 4 -17.77 -0.58 1.94
C TYR A 4 -18.24 -0.13 0.56
N GLU A 5 -17.72 1.00 0.08
CA GLU A 5 -18.05 1.56 -1.23
C GLU A 5 -16.77 1.92 -1.96
N ILE A 6 -16.69 1.52 -3.23
CA ILE A 6 -15.61 1.95 -4.10
C ILE A 6 -15.80 3.42 -4.47
N ARG A 7 -14.71 4.20 -4.34
CA ARG A 7 -14.71 5.63 -4.68
C ARG A 7 -14.31 5.93 -6.12
N TRP A 8 -13.80 4.93 -6.84
CA TRP A 8 -13.40 5.10 -8.23
C TRP A 8 -14.65 5.06 -9.10
N GLN A 9 -14.75 6.02 -10.02
CA GLN A 9 -15.86 6.14 -10.95
C GLN A 9 -15.32 6.17 -12.37
N ILE A 10 -16.00 5.46 -13.26
CA ILE A 10 -15.73 5.53 -14.70
C ILE A 10 -16.78 6.45 -15.29
N ILE A 11 -16.36 7.50 -15.97
CA ILE A 11 -17.25 8.48 -16.59
C ILE A 11 -17.20 8.37 -18.10
N GLN A 12 -18.37 8.48 -18.73
CA GLN A 12 -18.50 8.63 -20.17
C GLN A 12 -18.99 10.04 -20.50
N PRO A 13 -18.43 10.68 -21.53
CA PRO A 13 -18.93 11.98 -21.98
C PRO A 13 -20.36 11.83 -22.51
N ALA A 14 -21.20 12.80 -22.17
CA ALA A 14 -22.56 12.96 -22.68
C ALA A 14 -22.73 14.34 -23.32
N GLU A 15 -23.87 14.57 -23.97
CA GLU A 15 -24.15 15.84 -24.65
C GLU A 15 -24.10 17.03 -23.68
N GLY A 16 -23.52 18.15 -24.14
CA GLY A 16 -23.55 19.43 -23.43
C GLY A 16 -22.65 19.52 -22.20
N ASN A 17 -21.41 19.01 -22.26
CA ASN A 17 -20.45 18.98 -21.13
C ASN A 17 -20.93 18.18 -19.91
N ASN A 18 -21.85 17.24 -20.13
CA ASN A 18 -22.32 16.34 -19.09
C ASN A 18 -21.52 15.03 -19.07
N TYR A 19 -21.59 14.31 -17.95
CA TYR A 19 -20.94 13.02 -17.77
C TYR A 19 -21.91 12.02 -17.19
N ILE A 20 -21.84 10.78 -17.66
CA ILE A 20 -22.59 9.65 -17.11
C ILE A 20 -21.60 8.75 -16.39
N CYS A 21 -21.87 8.46 -15.12
CA CYS A 21 -21.10 7.48 -14.37
C CYS A 21 -21.56 6.07 -14.77
N ILE A 22 -20.62 5.23 -15.20
CA ILE A 22 -20.88 3.81 -15.44
C ILE A 22 -21.06 3.14 -14.08
N ASP A 23 -22.15 2.36 -13.94
CA ASP A 23 -22.36 1.49 -12.80
C ASP A 23 -21.37 0.30 -12.85
N PRO A 24 -20.44 0.19 -11.88
CA PRO A 24 -19.47 -0.90 -11.85
C PRO A 24 -20.09 -2.30 -11.74
N THR A 25 -21.31 -2.41 -11.19
CA THR A 25 -22.02 -3.68 -11.07
C THR A 25 -22.34 -4.28 -12.44
N GLN A 26 -22.54 -3.41 -13.44
CA GLN A 26 -22.87 -3.76 -14.83
C GLN A 26 -21.64 -4.06 -15.69
N LEU A 27 -20.43 -3.77 -15.20
CA LEU A 27 -19.21 -4.14 -15.92
C LEU A 27 -19.06 -5.66 -15.98
N PRO A 28 -18.61 -6.22 -17.12
CA PRO A 28 -18.34 -7.65 -17.21
C PRO A 28 -17.10 -8.01 -16.36
N TYR A 29 -17.12 -9.20 -15.77
CA TYR A 29 -15.92 -9.81 -15.19
C TYR A 29 -15.30 -10.74 -16.24
N ASN A 30 -13.98 -10.71 -16.37
CA ASN A 30 -13.24 -11.57 -17.30
C ASN A 30 -12.57 -12.69 -16.51
N ASP A 31 -12.99 -13.94 -16.74
CA ASP A 31 -12.47 -15.13 -16.07
C ASP A 31 -10.99 -15.39 -16.34
N ASN A 32 -10.37 -14.72 -17.33
CA ASN A 32 -8.91 -14.74 -17.53
C ASN A 32 -8.13 -14.19 -16.33
N TRP A 33 -8.79 -13.48 -15.41
CA TRP A 33 -8.19 -13.05 -14.16
C TRP A 33 -8.21 -14.14 -13.07
N GLU A 34 -8.92 -15.25 -13.26
CA GLU A 34 -8.99 -16.30 -12.24
C GLU A 34 -7.62 -16.93 -12.00
N PHE A 35 -7.28 -17.05 -10.72
CA PHE A 35 -6.05 -17.63 -10.23
C PHE A 35 -6.35 -18.79 -9.27
N PRO A 36 -5.66 -19.94 -9.39
CA PRO A 36 -5.86 -21.06 -8.48
C PRO A 36 -5.55 -20.67 -7.03
N ARG A 37 -6.59 -20.65 -6.18
CA ARG A 37 -6.47 -20.27 -4.77
C ARG A 37 -5.44 -21.10 -3.99
N ALA A 38 -5.27 -22.37 -4.36
CA ALA A 38 -4.29 -23.27 -3.76
C ALA A 38 -2.84 -22.82 -3.99
N ASN A 39 -2.60 -21.98 -5.00
CA ASN A 39 -1.28 -21.45 -5.34
C ASN A 39 -0.98 -20.12 -4.63
N LEU A 40 -1.86 -19.64 -3.75
CA LEU A 40 -1.61 -18.49 -2.89
C LEU A 40 -1.11 -18.93 -1.51
N GLN A 41 0.11 -18.54 -1.17
CA GLN A 41 0.68 -18.71 0.16
C GLN A 41 0.60 -17.39 0.93
N PHE A 42 -0.31 -17.31 1.89
CA PHE A 42 -0.55 -16.11 2.66
C PHE A 42 0.55 -15.84 3.70
N GLY A 43 0.95 -14.57 3.81
CA GLY A 43 1.90 -14.06 4.80
C GLY A 43 1.23 -13.10 5.78
N LYS A 44 1.95 -12.02 6.13
CA LYS A 44 1.49 -11.03 7.11
C LYS A 44 0.37 -10.14 6.59
N THR A 45 -0.41 -9.56 7.50
CA THR A 45 -1.36 -8.48 7.18
C THR A 45 -0.61 -7.19 6.87
N LEU A 46 -0.94 -6.54 5.76
CA LEU A 46 -0.41 -5.22 5.36
C LEU A 46 -1.27 -4.08 5.87
N GLY A 47 -2.59 -4.29 5.94
CA GLY A 47 -3.55 -3.36 6.50
C GLY A 47 -4.88 -4.03 6.78
N ALA A 48 -5.60 -3.55 7.79
CA ALA A 48 -6.94 -4.03 8.12
C ALA A 48 -7.85 -2.83 8.40
N GLY A 49 -9.07 -2.89 7.89
CA GLY A 49 -10.08 -1.84 8.05
C GLY A 49 -11.38 -2.38 8.63
N ALA A 50 -12.42 -1.54 8.57
CA ALA A 50 -13.75 -1.91 9.02
C ALA A 50 -14.32 -3.13 8.26
N PHE A 51 -14.05 -3.21 6.95
CA PHE A 51 -14.75 -4.11 6.02
C PHE A 51 -13.92 -5.32 5.58
N GLY A 52 -12.60 -5.23 5.68
CA GLY A 52 -11.71 -6.25 5.16
C GLY A 52 -10.28 -6.04 5.59
N LYS A 53 -9.38 -6.77 4.93
CA LYS A 53 -7.95 -6.67 5.12
C LYS A 53 -7.22 -6.89 3.81
N VAL A 54 -6.01 -6.36 3.75
CA VAL A 54 -5.04 -6.62 2.70
C VAL A 54 -3.90 -7.40 3.33
N MET A 55 -3.58 -8.54 2.75
CA MET A 55 -2.50 -9.41 3.19
C MET A 55 -1.40 -9.50 2.15
N GLU A 56 -0.18 -9.68 2.62
CA GLU A 56 0.92 -10.14 1.77
C GLU A 56 0.68 -11.61 1.41
N ALA A 57 1.00 -12.00 0.19
CA ALA A 57 1.04 -13.41 -0.21
C ALA A 57 2.14 -13.65 -1.24
N THR A 58 2.49 -14.92 -1.42
CA THR A 58 3.29 -15.41 -2.55
C THR A 58 2.37 -16.18 -3.48
N ALA A 59 2.26 -15.74 -4.74
CA ALA A 59 1.51 -16.39 -5.80
C ALA A 59 2.44 -17.25 -6.66
N ILE A 60 2.18 -18.55 -6.70
CA ILE A 60 2.98 -19.54 -7.44
C ILE A 60 2.37 -19.80 -8.81
N GLY A 61 3.14 -19.68 -9.88
CA GLY A 61 2.66 -19.87 -11.24
C GLY A 61 1.96 -18.63 -11.82
N LEU A 62 2.13 -17.45 -11.22
CA LEU A 62 1.51 -16.22 -11.71
C LEU A 62 2.27 -15.69 -12.93
N GLY A 63 1.62 -15.69 -14.09
CA GLY A 63 2.20 -15.34 -15.40
C GLY A 63 3.01 -16.47 -16.03
N ASN A 64 3.97 -17.05 -15.30
CA ASN A 64 4.78 -18.19 -15.73
C ASN A 64 4.73 -19.31 -14.68
N VAL A 65 4.73 -20.57 -15.12
CA VAL A 65 4.54 -21.77 -14.26
C VAL A 65 5.57 -21.84 -13.13
N ASP A 66 6.83 -21.49 -13.40
CA ASP A 66 7.93 -21.57 -12.42
C ASP A 66 8.10 -20.29 -11.59
N SER A 67 7.20 -19.30 -11.72
CA SER A 67 7.31 -18.04 -11.01
C SER A 67 6.77 -18.15 -9.58
N ALA A 68 7.42 -17.43 -8.65
CA ALA A 68 6.88 -17.13 -7.34
C ALA A 68 6.90 -15.61 -7.18
N VAL A 69 5.72 -14.98 -7.22
CA VAL A 69 5.58 -13.53 -7.21
C VAL A 69 4.98 -13.09 -5.89
N ARG A 70 5.60 -12.10 -5.27
CA ARG A 70 5.05 -11.47 -4.06
C ARG A 70 3.94 -10.50 -4.45
N VAL A 71 2.77 -10.67 -3.83
CA VAL A 71 1.53 -9.95 -4.18
C VAL A 71 0.84 -9.41 -2.93
N ALA A 72 -0.07 -8.47 -3.12
CA ALA A 72 -1.03 -8.05 -2.11
C ALA A 72 -2.40 -8.66 -2.44
N VAL A 73 -3.06 -9.22 -1.43
CA VAL A 73 -4.38 -9.86 -1.59
C VAL A 73 -5.38 -9.16 -0.70
N LYS A 74 -6.36 -8.53 -1.33
CA LYS A 74 -7.49 -7.88 -0.67
C LYS A 74 -8.64 -8.87 -0.51
N MET A 75 -9.21 -8.89 0.70
CA MET A 75 -10.31 -9.78 1.06
C MET A 75 -11.21 -9.15 2.12
N LEU A 76 -12.47 -9.55 2.15
CA LEU A 76 -13.42 -9.12 3.16
C LEU A 76 -13.29 -9.94 4.45
N LYS A 77 -13.93 -9.46 5.53
CA LYS A 77 -14.10 -10.25 6.76
C LYS A 77 -15.10 -11.38 6.53
N SER A 78 -15.04 -12.43 7.34
CA SER A 78 -16.00 -13.54 7.29
C SER A 78 -17.45 -13.12 7.58
N SER A 79 -17.63 -12.01 8.29
CA SER A 79 -18.94 -11.42 8.61
C SER A 79 -19.46 -10.46 7.54
N ALA A 80 -18.87 -10.43 6.35
CA ALA A 80 -19.19 -9.44 5.34
C ALA A 80 -20.59 -9.65 4.76
N HIS A 81 -21.28 -8.54 4.51
CA HIS A 81 -22.60 -8.51 3.91
C HIS A 81 -22.54 -8.54 2.38
N THR A 82 -23.65 -8.90 1.73
CA THR A 82 -23.74 -9.06 0.26
C THR A 82 -23.33 -7.79 -0.49
N ASP A 83 -23.71 -6.63 0.02
CA ASP A 83 -23.36 -5.31 -0.50
C ASP A 83 -21.85 -5.01 -0.41
N GLU A 84 -21.16 -5.52 0.62
CA GLU A 84 -19.69 -5.39 0.71
C GLU A 84 -18.99 -6.34 -0.28
N VAL A 85 -19.56 -7.52 -0.51
CA VAL A 85 -19.11 -8.47 -1.53
C VAL A 85 -19.24 -7.87 -2.93
N GLU A 86 -20.38 -7.26 -3.23
CA GLU A 86 -20.62 -6.56 -4.51
C GLU A 86 -19.68 -5.37 -4.71
N ALA A 87 -19.40 -4.60 -3.66
CA ALA A 87 -18.43 -3.51 -3.73
C ALA A 87 -17.00 -4.00 -4.01
N LEU A 88 -16.58 -5.14 -3.44
CA LEU A 88 -15.28 -5.73 -3.78
C LEU A 88 -15.25 -6.28 -5.22
N MET A 89 -16.34 -6.89 -5.70
CA MET A 89 -16.46 -7.31 -7.10
C MET A 89 -16.45 -6.13 -8.06
N SER A 90 -17.07 -5.02 -7.69
CA SER A 90 -17.07 -3.77 -8.45
C SER A 90 -15.65 -3.20 -8.58
N GLU A 91 -14.87 -3.24 -7.51
CA GLU A 91 -13.44 -2.88 -7.55
C GLU A 91 -12.63 -3.76 -8.49
N LEU A 92 -12.82 -5.08 -8.42
CA LEU A 92 -12.19 -6.02 -9.34
C LEU A 92 -12.52 -5.70 -10.80
N LYS A 93 -13.80 -5.44 -11.11
CA LYS A 93 -14.27 -5.10 -12.45
C LYS A 93 -13.69 -3.77 -12.95
N ILE A 94 -13.65 -2.74 -12.09
CA ILE A 94 -13.04 -1.44 -12.43
C ILE A 94 -11.55 -1.62 -12.76
N LEU A 95 -10.79 -2.32 -11.91
CA LEU A 95 -9.37 -2.53 -12.15
C LEU A 95 -9.11 -3.34 -13.42
N SER A 96 -9.95 -4.36 -13.69
CA SER A 96 -9.91 -5.11 -14.95
C SER A 96 -10.18 -4.21 -16.16
N HIS A 97 -11.13 -3.27 -16.05
CA HIS A 97 -11.50 -2.37 -17.15
C HIS A 97 -10.43 -1.32 -17.45
N LEU A 98 -9.76 -0.80 -16.42
CA LEU A 98 -8.73 0.24 -16.58
C LEU A 98 -7.45 -0.28 -17.25
N GLY A 99 -7.14 -1.56 -17.09
CA GLY A 99 -5.90 -2.15 -17.60
C GLY A 99 -4.68 -1.72 -16.79
N ASN A 100 -3.50 -1.89 -17.40
CA ASN A 100 -2.22 -1.77 -16.69
C ASN A 100 -1.57 -0.40 -16.91
N HIS A 101 -1.04 0.19 -15.83
CA HIS A 101 -0.26 1.42 -15.87
C HIS A 101 0.85 1.44 -14.81
N LYS A 102 2.01 1.98 -15.16
CA LYS A 102 3.21 2.01 -14.29
C LYS A 102 3.01 2.70 -12.93
N ASN A 103 2.08 3.65 -12.86
CA ASN A 103 1.86 4.48 -11.69
C ASN A 103 0.56 4.17 -10.92
N ILE A 104 -0.09 3.05 -11.24
CA ILE A 104 -1.24 2.53 -10.50
C ILE A 104 -0.84 1.15 -9.97
N VAL A 105 -1.40 0.76 -8.83
CA VAL A 105 -1.23 -0.62 -8.32
C VAL A 105 -2.08 -1.53 -9.20
N ASN A 106 -1.44 -2.33 -10.05
CA ASN A 106 -2.13 -3.10 -11.07
C ASN A 106 -2.80 -4.36 -10.50
N LEU A 107 -3.91 -4.75 -11.13
CA LEU A 107 -4.54 -6.05 -10.93
C LEU A 107 -3.65 -7.13 -11.55
N LEU A 108 -3.43 -8.22 -10.81
CA LEU A 108 -2.65 -9.37 -11.27
C LEU A 108 -3.50 -10.63 -11.40
N GLY A 109 -4.62 -10.70 -10.69
CA GLY A 109 -5.55 -11.82 -10.72
C GLY A 109 -6.63 -11.73 -9.65
N ALA A 110 -7.48 -12.73 -9.57
CA ALA A 110 -8.52 -12.85 -8.58
C ALA A 110 -8.84 -14.32 -8.29
N CYS A 111 -9.50 -14.59 -7.17
CA CYS A 111 -10.12 -15.89 -6.91
C CYS A 111 -11.58 -15.66 -6.55
N THR A 112 -12.50 -15.80 -7.51
CA THR A 112 -13.94 -15.57 -7.28
C THR A 112 -14.73 -16.86 -7.05
N HIS A 113 -14.14 -18.02 -7.35
CA HIS A 113 -14.79 -19.32 -7.18
C HIS A 113 -14.26 -20.12 -5.98
N GLY A 114 -15.10 -21.02 -5.44
CA GLY A 114 -14.68 -22.00 -4.42
C GLY A 114 -14.21 -21.39 -3.09
N GLY A 115 -14.69 -20.20 -2.74
CA GLY A 115 -14.36 -19.54 -1.48
C GLY A 115 -14.61 -18.02 -1.51
N PRO A 116 -14.13 -17.28 -0.49
CA PRO A 116 -14.23 -15.83 -0.44
C PRO A 116 -13.53 -15.17 -1.63
N ILE A 117 -14.05 -14.03 -2.06
CA ILE A 117 -13.46 -13.25 -3.17
C ILE A 117 -12.11 -12.71 -2.72
N LEU A 118 -11.09 -12.98 -3.53
CA LEU A 118 -9.73 -12.46 -3.36
C LEU A 118 -9.39 -11.60 -4.57
N VAL A 119 -8.94 -10.37 -4.34
CA VAL A 119 -8.40 -9.51 -5.39
C VAL A 119 -6.89 -9.44 -5.22
N ILE A 120 -6.14 -9.89 -6.22
CA ILE A 120 -4.69 -10.02 -6.20
C ILE A 120 -4.10 -8.86 -6.99
N THR A 121 -3.29 -8.02 -6.32
CA THR A 121 -2.66 -6.84 -6.91
C THR A 121 -1.16 -6.86 -6.69
N GLU A 122 -0.47 -5.94 -7.36
CA GLU A 122 0.94 -5.69 -7.12
C GLU A 122 1.23 -5.38 -5.64
N TYR A 123 2.37 -5.88 -5.17
CA TYR A 123 2.86 -5.61 -3.83
C TYR A 123 3.79 -4.40 -3.80
N CYS A 124 3.41 -3.36 -3.07
CA CYS A 124 4.24 -2.16 -2.88
C CYS A 124 5.19 -2.31 -1.67
N ARG A 125 6.45 -2.69 -1.94
CA ARG A 125 7.41 -3.04 -0.88
C ARG A 125 7.73 -1.97 0.17
N TYR A 126 7.49 -0.70 -0.14
CA TYR A 126 7.78 0.42 0.76
C TYR A 126 6.54 0.96 1.47
N GLY A 127 5.37 0.36 1.26
CA GLY A 127 4.11 0.78 1.85
C GLY A 127 3.58 2.09 1.25
N ASP A 128 2.76 2.80 2.02
CA ASP A 128 2.20 4.08 1.61
C ASP A 128 3.21 5.23 1.71
N LEU A 129 3.04 6.22 0.84
CA LEU A 129 3.94 7.35 0.71
C LEU A 129 4.02 8.19 2.00
N LEU A 130 2.91 8.34 2.73
CA LEU A 130 2.87 9.15 3.95
C LEU A 130 3.79 8.57 5.03
N ASN A 131 3.66 7.27 5.31
CA ASN A 131 4.51 6.58 6.28
C ASN A 131 5.96 6.46 5.79
N PHE A 132 6.18 6.33 4.48
CA PHE A 132 7.53 6.37 3.92
C PHE A 132 8.21 7.72 4.18
N LEU A 133 7.52 8.83 3.91
CA LEU A 133 8.06 10.19 4.12
C LEU A 133 8.31 10.48 5.59
N ARG A 134 7.39 10.09 6.49
CA ARG A 134 7.57 10.24 7.95
C ARG A 134 8.85 9.54 8.45
N LYS A 135 9.04 8.28 8.07
CA LYS A 135 10.26 7.52 8.45
C LYS A 135 11.53 8.16 7.92
N LYS A 136 11.51 8.70 6.70
CA LYS A 136 12.67 9.39 6.12
C LYS A 136 12.97 10.71 6.82
N ALA A 137 11.96 11.44 7.27
CA ALA A 137 12.13 12.66 8.05
C ALA A 137 12.73 12.37 9.44
N GLU A 138 12.28 11.31 10.11
CA GLU A 138 12.84 10.86 11.39
C GLU A 138 14.34 10.54 11.28
N ILE A 139 14.72 9.73 10.29
CA ILE A 139 16.12 9.38 10.02
C ILE A 139 16.96 10.64 9.75
N MET A 140 16.42 11.62 9.00
CA MET A 140 17.13 12.85 8.70
C MET A 140 17.39 13.68 9.97
N ASN A 141 16.40 13.76 10.87
CA ASN A 141 16.54 14.45 12.14
C ASN A 141 17.58 13.78 13.04
N GLU A 142 17.59 12.45 13.12
CA GLU A 142 18.59 11.69 13.89
C GLU A 142 20.01 11.97 13.39
N ILE A 143 20.23 11.97 12.07
CA ILE A 143 21.54 12.28 11.47
C ILE A 143 21.96 13.72 11.80
N PHE A 144 21.04 14.67 11.71
CA PHE A 144 21.33 16.06 12.00
C PHE A 144 21.68 16.29 13.48
N SER A 145 20.94 15.65 14.39
CA SER A 145 21.24 15.68 15.83
C SER A 145 22.62 15.07 16.14
N ALA A 146 22.96 13.92 15.55
CA ALA A 146 24.28 13.30 15.74
C ALA A 146 25.43 14.19 15.22
N SER A 147 25.22 14.87 14.10
CA SER A 147 26.22 15.80 13.53
C SER A 147 26.44 17.04 14.40
N LEU A 148 25.41 17.51 15.12
CA LEU A 148 25.53 18.63 16.07
C LEU A 148 26.26 18.21 17.36
N GLU A 149 26.08 16.98 17.82
CA GLU A 149 26.79 16.43 18.98
C GLU A 149 28.29 16.27 18.69
N GLU A 150 28.68 15.81 17.48
CA GLU A 150 30.09 15.72 17.08
C GLU A 150 30.79 17.09 17.08
N GLN A 151 30.11 18.16 16.63
CA GLN A 151 30.67 19.52 16.66
C GLN A 151 30.73 20.16 18.06
N SER A 152 29.95 19.67 19.02
CA SER A 152 30.05 20.12 20.42
C SER A 152 31.29 19.57 21.14
N SER A 153 31.85 18.45 20.65
CA SER A 153 33.04 17.82 21.22
C SER A 153 34.37 18.40 20.71
N THR A 154 34.35 19.19 19.64
CA THR A 154 35.55 19.81 19.04
C THR A 154 35.71 21.31 19.35
N SER A 155 34.88 21.91 20.21
CA SER A 155 34.85 23.36 20.46
C SER A 155 35.17 23.77 21.92
N SER A 156 35.86 22.93 22.71
CA SER A 156 36.20 23.26 24.10
C SER A 156 37.68 23.09 24.47
N ASP A 157 38.62 23.54 23.62
CA ASP A 157 40.06 23.49 23.92
C ASP A 157 40.74 24.88 24.00
N TYR A 158 40.05 25.91 24.51
CA TYR A 158 40.69 27.17 24.90
C TYR A 158 40.39 27.53 26.35
N LYS A 159 41.15 26.93 27.29
CA LYS A 159 41.35 27.47 28.64
C LYS A 159 42.79 27.97 28.77
N ASN A 160 43.04 29.20 28.35
CA ASN A 160 44.24 29.94 28.72
C ASN A 160 43.84 31.23 29.44
N MET A 161 43.84 31.18 30.78
CA MET A 161 44.28 32.33 31.56
C MET A 161 45.31 31.80 32.56
N ALA A 162 46.55 32.24 32.32
CA ALA A 162 47.74 31.83 33.03
C ALA A 162 47.63 32.16 34.53
N THR A 163 48.06 31.20 35.35
CA THR A 163 48.53 31.44 36.71
C THR A 163 49.71 32.40 36.68
N GLU A 164 49.53 33.63 37.17
CA GLU A 164 50.66 34.41 37.67
C GLU A 164 50.92 34.04 39.12
N GLN A 165 52.13 33.55 39.35
CA GLN A 165 52.67 33.11 40.63
C GLN A 165 52.90 34.31 41.57
N THR A 166 52.34 34.15 42.76
CA THR A 166 52.83 34.52 44.10
C THR A 166 54.15 35.30 44.19
N TYR A 167 54.16 36.41 44.95
CA TYR A 167 55.14 36.65 46.01
C TYR A 167 54.52 37.48 47.14
N MET A 168 54.45 36.90 48.35
CA MET A 168 54.24 37.65 49.59
C MET A 168 55.58 38.19 50.10
N LYS A 169 55.65 39.50 50.35
CA LYS A 169 56.04 40.10 51.65
C LYS A 169 55.69 41.58 51.65
#